data_AF-A0A1H5TF53-F1
#
_entry.id   AF-A0A1H5TF53-F1
#
_cell.length_a   1.000
_cell.length_b   1.000
_cell.length_c   1.000
_cell.angle_alpha   90.00
_cell.angle_beta   90.00
_cell.angle_gamma   90.00
#
_symmetry.space_group_name_H-M   'P 1'
#
loop_
_entity.id
_entity.type
_entity.pdbx_description
1 polymer ?
#
loop_
_entity_poly.entity_id
_entity_poly.type
_entity_poly.pdbx_seq_one_letter_code
_entity_poly.pdbx_strand_id
1 'polypeptide(L)'
;MTLRLLLAFCTLGFTVTAEAQCRFDPLDQGRVVKISGAQLPAASGMSLSSLSVMRVEKGRFIPVAYQFDEMDQKGMVWFADSGFELAGSPGQLDGQDQLLMMLTDAGPRAPADLKPEQGELIARLTVAEDCHFYLVQGNPERSDNYYVAHDIDSGETRTALYQLDVDPDNELNWRYLGYRGYLGEGSIIDTLKMRMSAGVLSRFTRMTLDNHNLRPKRVGFSVGPIRSVMHLRTKVVLAGIPVMTIQVQAMRYAAHYEAHTYAKIPDLYRATLKEPEVSVTVDGNNQSGAAVYTANFVDSPVIVDGKPDDQAFADQALTMDANWILFDSQRDFALLTHLTVPDELMETPLALIYQDDASLTVEPEQFPGQLPNLGYSLHGWPQPEELRFTVSLYFEEGLKGFAADQFATRRSAEVPVQVRDR
;
A
#
# COMPACT_ATOMS: atom_id res chain seq x y z
N MET A 1 -34.28 18.17 79.48
CA MET A 1 -32.92 17.95 78.93
C MET A 1 -33.02 16.87 77.87
N THR A 2 -33.03 17.25 76.59
CA THR A 2 -33.10 16.31 75.47
C THR A 2 -32.06 16.71 74.44
N LEU A 3 -31.16 15.77 74.17
CA LEU A 3 -29.94 15.87 73.38
C LEU A 3 -30.30 15.83 71.88
N ARG A 4 -29.76 16.75 71.06
CA ARG A 4 -29.80 16.65 69.59
C ARG A 4 -28.47 16.12 69.08
N LEU A 5 -28.53 14.99 68.38
CA LEU A 5 -27.42 14.37 67.65
C LEU A 5 -27.29 15.04 66.27
N LEU A 6 -26.09 15.52 65.92
CA LEU A 6 -25.74 15.91 64.55
C LEU A 6 -25.13 14.69 63.83
N LEU A 7 -25.70 14.31 62.69
CA LEU A 7 -25.06 13.42 61.71
C LEU A 7 -24.46 14.28 60.60
N ALA A 8 -23.15 14.22 60.43
CA ALA A 8 -22.45 14.79 59.27
C ALA A 8 -22.32 13.71 58.19
N PHE A 9 -22.92 13.97 57.02
CA PHE A 9 -22.76 13.14 55.82
C PHE A 9 -21.56 13.68 55.02
N CYS A 10 -20.46 12.94 55.00
CA CYS A 10 -19.35 13.17 54.06
C CYS A 10 -19.70 12.53 52.72
N THR A 11 -20.01 13.34 51.71
CA THR A 11 -20.07 12.91 50.31
C THR A 11 -18.67 12.96 49.70
N LEU A 12 -18.02 11.80 49.52
CA LEU A 12 -16.87 11.69 48.62
C LEU A 12 -17.39 11.75 47.18
N GLY A 13 -17.07 12.84 46.48
CA GLY A 13 -17.28 12.94 45.04
C GLY A 13 -16.17 12.18 44.31
N PHE A 14 -16.52 11.04 43.70
CA PHE A 14 -15.67 10.42 42.69
C PHE A 14 -15.85 11.22 41.40
N THR A 15 -14.84 12.01 41.02
CA THR A 15 -14.74 12.56 39.67
C THR A 15 -14.37 11.41 38.75
N VAL A 16 -15.37 10.86 38.05
CA VAL A 16 -15.13 9.99 36.89
C VAL A 16 -14.56 10.89 35.81
N THR A 17 -13.23 10.92 35.66
CA THR A 17 -12.60 11.46 34.46
C THR A 17 -12.93 10.48 33.34
N ALA A 18 -13.85 10.85 32.45
CA ALA A 18 -14.01 10.14 31.20
C ALA A 18 -12.67 10.20 30.46
N GLU A 19 -11.97 9.08 30.36
CA GLU A 19 -10.79 8.98 29.50
C GLU A 19 -11.27 9.23 28.07
N ALA A 20 -10.78 10.30 27.44
CA ALA A 20 -11.01 10.51 26.02
C ALA A 20 -10.43 9.29 25.29
N GLN A 21 -11.26 8.57 24.54
CA GLN A 21 -10.82 7.41 23.78
C GLN A 21 -10.81 7.76 22.30
N CYS A 22 -9.72 7.38 21.64
CA CYS A 22 -9.61 7.49 20.19
C CYS A 22 -10.77 6.78 19.49
N ARG A 23 -11.33 7.44 18.48
CA ARG A 23 -12.39 6.89 17.64
C ARG A 23 -11.83 6.71 16.24
N PHE A 24 -11.97 5.50 15.73
CA PHE A 24 -11.54 5.11 14.40
C PHE A 24 -12.77 4.64 13.61
N ASP A 25 -12.79 4.96 12.33
CA ASP A 25 -13.79 4.43 11.40
C ASP A 25 -13.50 2.95 11.09
N PRO A 26 -14.51 2.12 10.77
CA PRO A 26 -14.28 0.75 10.32
C PRO A 26 -13.29 0.58 9.17
N LEU A 27 -13.10 1.61 8.32
CA LEU A 27 -12.12 1.62 7.24
C LEU A 27 -10.70 2.02 7.69
N ASP A 28 -10.51 2.42 8.95
CA ASP A 28 -9.18 2.77 9.48
C ASP A 28 -8.33 1.55 9.86
N GLN A 29 -8.96 0.36 9.93
CA GLN A 29 -8.25 -0.87 10.21
C GLN A 29 -7.16 -1.12 9.16
N GLY A 30 -5.93 -1.32 9.63
CA GLY A 30 -4.82 -1.62 8.72
C GLY A 30 -4.29 -0.42 7.93
N ARG A 31 -4.82 0.80 8.14
CA ARG A 31 -4.27 2.02 7.56
C ARG A 31 -2.97 2.42 8.25
N VAL A 32 -2.03 2.93 7.45
CA VAL A 32 -0.70 3.34 7.90
C VAL A 32 -0.59 4.86 7.79
N VAL A 33 -0.15 5.48 8.88
CA VAL A 33 0.30 6.87 8.89
C VAL A 33 1.70 6.88 8.27
N LYS A 34 1.88 7.63 7.17
CA LYS A 34 3.18 7.84 6.52
C LYS A 34 3.59 9.30 6.71
N ILE A 35 4.76 9.56 7.28
CA ILE A 35 5.28 10.92 7.53
C ILE A 35 6.65 11.03 6.88
N SER A 36 6.82 12.01 5.99
CA SER A 36 8.14 12.33 5.43
C SER A 36 9.01 13.00 6.50
N GLY A 37 10.31 12.72 6.52
CA GLY A 37 11.25 13.38 7.43
C GLY A 37 11.28 14.91 7.26
N ALA A 38 10.92 15.43 6.08
CA ALA A 38 10.77 16.87 5.85
C ALA A 38 9.64 17.49 6.70
N GLN A 39 8.65 16.70 7.10
CA GLN A 39 7.58 17.11 8.01
C GLN A 39 8.02 17.05 9.49
N LEU A 40 9.22 16.56 9.79
CA LEU A 40 9.78 16.39 11.14
C LEU A 40 11.08 17.22 11.32
N PRO A 41 11.04 18.55 11.13
CA PRO A 41 12.25 19.38 11.15
C PRO A 41 13.02 19.30 12.48
N ALA A 42 12.33 19.16 13.60
CA ALA A 42 12.95 19.01 14.92
C ALA A 42 13.75 17.70 15.09
N ALA A 43 13.55 16.70 14.22
CA ALA A 43 14.24 15.41 14.25
C ALA A 43 15.28 15.24 13.12
N SER A 44 15.44 16.25 12.24
CA SER A 44 16.34 16.17 11.10
C SER A 44 17.81 15.93 11.53
N GLY A 45 18.47 14.98 10.90
CA GLY A 45 19.84 14.55 11.21
C GLY A 45 19.99 13.75 12.50
N MET A 46 18.92 13.50 13.25
CA MET A 46 18.97 12.60 14.40
C MET A 46 19.15 11.16 13.92
N SER A 47 19.89 10.35 14.70
CA SER A 47 19.99 8.92 14.40
C SER A 47 18.62 8.25 14.52
N LEU A 48 18.22 7.49 13.50
CA LEU A 48 16.97 6.72 13.48
C LEU A 48 16.87 5.79 14.70
N SER A 49 17.99 5.20 15.10
CA SER A 49 18.09 4.30 16.27
C SER A 49 17.77 4.99 17.61
N SER A 50 17.97 6.32 17.67
CA SER A 50 17.71 7.12 18.87
C SER A 50 16.25 7.59 18.98
N LEU A 51 15.49 7.51 17.89
CA LEU A 51 14.09 7.92 17.83
C LEU A 51 13.18 6.75 18.17
N SER A 52 12.06 7.07 18.82
CA SER A 52 11.00 6.13 19.18
C SER A 52 9.65 6.80 19.04
N VAL A 53 8.61 6.01 18.81
CA VAL A 53 7.22 6.50 18.74
C VAL A 53 6.47 5.97 19.95
N MET A 54 5.76 6.87 20.62
CA MET A 54 5.00 6.60 21.83
C MET A 54 3.55 7.03 21.65
N ARG A 55 2.66 6.43 22.45
CA ARG A 55 1.30 6.92 22.69
C ARG A 55 1.06 7.07 24.18
N VAL A 56 0.01 7.81 24.54
CA VAL A 56 -0.48 7.81 25.92
C VAL A 56 -1.52 6.71 26.09
N GLU A 57 -1.36 5.90 27.12
CA GLU A 57 -2.35 4.91 27.55
C GLU A 57 -2.37 4.87 29.07
N LYS A 58 -3.56 4.96 29.69
CA LYS A 58 -3.73 4.93 31.16
C LYS A 58 -2.79 5.90 31.90
N GLY A 59 -2.66 7.11 31.37
CA GLY A 59 -1.88 8.19 31.99
C GLY A 59 -0.35 8.06 31.89
N ARG A 60 0.18 7.16 31.05
CA ARG A 60 1.63 7.01 30.82
C ARG A 60 1.95 6.90 29.33
N PHE A 61 3.19 7.22 28.98
CA PHE A 61 3.72 6.90 27.65
C PHE A 61 4.02 5.42 27.55
N ILE A 62 3.62 4.79 26.44
CA ILE A 62 3.97 3.41 26.09
C ILE A 62 4.47 3.34 24.64
N PRO A 63 5.38 2.41 24.31
CA PRO A 63 5.93 2.32 22.96
C PRO A 63 4.89 1.82 21.97
N VAL A 64 4.97 2.36 20.75
CA VAL A 64 4.18 1.96 19.59
C VAL A 64 5.09 1.28 18.58
N ALA A 65 4.57 0.33 17.80
CA ALA A 65 5.31 -0.23 16.68
C ALA A 65 5.48 0.83 15.59
N TYR A 66 6.71 1.02 15.11
CA TYR A 66 7.02 1.99 14.07
C TYR A 66 8.14 1.46 13.19
N GLN A 67 8.30 2.07 12.02
CA GLN A 67 9.34 1.74 11.08
C GLN A 67 9.83 3.02 10.41
N PHE A 68 11.14 3.12 10.23
CA PHE A 68 11.74 4.09 9.32
C PHE A 68 12.15 3.37 8.05
N ASP A 69 11.84 3.97 6.91
CA ASP A 69 12.42 3.58 5.63
C ASP A 69 13.27 4.73 5.09
N GLU A 70 14.55 4.45 4.90
CA GLU A 70 15.48 5.34 4.22
C GLU A 70 15.18 5.29 2.72
N MET A 71 15.11 6.44 2.07
CA MET A 71 14.68 6.53 0.66
C MET A 71 15.84 6.85 -0.28
N ASP A 72 15.79 6.28 -1.48
CA ASP A 72 16.74 6.58 -2.55
C ASP A 72 16.31 7.82 -3.36
N GLN A 73 17.21 8.31 -4.22
CA GLN A 73 16.94 9.47 -5.08
C GLN A 73 15.81 9.25 -6.11
N LYS A 74 15.31 8.03 -6.27
CA LYS A 74 14.18 7.69 -7.15
C LYS A 74 12.86 7.55 -6.40
N GLY A 75 12.85 7.77 -5.09
CA GLY A 75 11.66 7.69 -4.24
C GLY A 75 11.27 6.26 -3.87
N MET A 76 12.21 5.31 -3.95
CA MET A 76 12.05 3.93 -3.50
C MET A 76 12.79 3.72 -2.17
N VAL A 77 12.41 2.69 -1.41
CA VAL A 77 13.15 2.30 -0.20
C VAL A 77 14.56 1.89 -0.60
N TRP A 78 15.56 2.50 0.03
CA TRP A 78 16.95 2.33 -0.33
C TRP A 78 17.50 0.99 0.17
N PHE A 79 18.28 0.33 -0.68
CA PHE A 79 19.10 -0.82 -0.35
C PHE A 79 20.44 -0.66 -1.06
N ALA A 80 21.55 -1.03 -0.41
CA ALA A 80 22.88 -0.85 -0.99
C ALA A 80 23.04 -1.50 -2.38
N ASP A 81 22.41 -2.65 -2.60
CA ASP A 81 22.48 -3.38 -3.87
C ASP A 81 21.42 -2.92 -4.90
N SER A 82 20.56 -1.96 -4.56
CA SER A 82 19.49 -1.42 -5.44
C SER A 82 20.03 -0.62 -6.63
N GLY A 83 21.31 -0.26 -6.61
CA GLY A 83 21.96 0.52 -7.67
C GLY A 83 21.47 1.96 -7.76
N PHE A 84 20.65 2.39 -6.81
CA PHE A 84 20.27 3.78 -6.61
C PHE A 84 21.02 4.37 -5.42
N GLU A 85 21.37 5.64 -5.54
CA GLU A 85 22.00 6.38 -4.47
C GLU A 85 20.98 6.71 -3.37
N LEU A 86 21.41 6.59 -2.12
CA LEU A 86 20.65 7.07 -0.97
C LEU A 86 20.40 8.58 -1.12
N ALA A 87 19.19 9.05 -0.79
CA ALA A 87 18.86 10.48 -0.90
C ALA A 87 19.52 11.33 0.21
N GLY A 88 19.89 10.70 1.34
CA GLY A 88 20.45 11.35 2.52
C GLY A 88 21.69 10.64 3.10
N SER A 89 21.78 10.64 4.42
CA SER A 89 22.87 10.09 5.22
C SER A 89 22.43 8.79 5.90
N PRO A 90 23.22 7.71 5.78
CA PRO A 90 22.82 6.41 6.29
C PRO A 90 22.59 6.43 7.82
N GLY A 91 21.44 5.92 8.25
CA GLY A 91 21.04 5.79 9.65
C GLY A 91 20.62 7.09 10.35
N GLN A 92 20.41 8.16 9.60
CA GLN A 92 19.94 9.47 10.10
C GLN A 92 18.60 9.81 9.45
N LEU A 93 17.78 10.61 10.14
CA LEU A 93 16.51 11.06 9.56
C LEU A 93 16.74 12.22 8.58
N ASP A 94 16.51 11.96 7.31
CA ASP A 94 16.57 12.95 6.24
C ASP A 94 15.18 13.29 5.68
N GLY A 95 15.11 14.34 4.86
CA GLY A 95 13.84 14.87 4.35
C GLY A 95 13.00 13.85 3.57
N GLN A 96 13.66 12.94 2.86
CA GLN A 96 13.03 11.96 1.97
C GLN A 96 12.56 10.71 2.73
N ASP A 97 13.12 10.43 3.91
CA ASP A 97 12.81 9.24 4.68
C ASP A 97 11.35 9.21 5.11
N GLN A 98 10.84 8.00 5.36
CA GLN A 98 9.48 7.79 5.80
C GLN A 98 9.43 7.20 7.21
N LEU A 99 8.72 7.86 8.12
CA LEU A 99 8.27 7.28 9.38
C LEU A 99 6.87 6.68 9.20
N LEU A 100 6.73 5.43 9.59
CA LEU A 100 5.51 4.64 9.47
C LEU A 100 5.00 4.16 10.82
N MET A 101 3.68 4.18 11.00
CA MET A 101 2.98 3.60 12.16
C MET A 101 1.54 3.24 11.80
N MET A 102 0.94 2.29 12.52
CA MET A 102 -0.47 1.95 12.31
C MET A 102 -1.36 3.05 12.87
N LEU A 103 -2.33 3.54 12.09
CA LEU A 103 -3.25 4.61 12.52
C LEU A 103 -3.97 4.26 13.82
N THR A 104 -4.45 3.02 13.93
CA THR A 104 -5.21 2.54 15.08
C THR A 104 -4.39 2.37 16.36
N ASP A 105 -3.06 2.55 16.29
CA ASP A 105 -2.21 2.57 17.47
C ASP A 105 -2.19 3.94 18.17
N ALA A 106 -2.80 4.98 17.62
CA ALA A 106 -2.78 6.31 18.23
C ALA A 106 -3.51 6.32 19.58
N GLY A 107 -3.01 7.13 20.52
CA GLY A 107 -3.61 7.31 21.85
C GLY A 107 -4.30 8.66 21.99
N PRO A 108 -5.01 8.89 23.11
CA PRO A 108 -5.50 10.23 23.44
C PRO A 108 -4.35 11.23 23.61
N ARG A 109 -4.73 12.51 23.59
CA ARG A 109 -3.83 13.61 23.89
C ARG A 109 -3.24 13.49 25.30
N ALA A 110 -1.91 13.59 25.39
CA ALA A 110 -1.17 13.70 26.64
C ALA A 110 -1.62 14.94 27.43
N PRO A 111 -1.84 14.81 28.75
CA PRO A 111 -1.92 15.94 29.67
C PRO A 111 -0.68 16.85 29.54
N ALA A 112 -0.85 18.15 29.77
CA ALA A 112 0.19 19.14 29.52
C ALA A 112 1.47 18.93 30.38
N ASP A 113 1.32 18.32 31.54
CA ASP A 113 2.36 18.03 32.52
C ASP A 113 2.95 16.62 32.37
N LEU A 114 2.31 15.73 31.60
CA LEU A 114 2.80 14.38 31.38
C LEU A 114 4.03 14.41 30.47
N LYS A 115 5.10 13.74 30.91
CA LYS A 115 6.37 13.60 30.17
C LYS A 115 6.76 12.12 30.06
N PRO A 116 7.50 11.74 29.00
CA PRO A 116 8.12 10.42 28.94
C PRO A 116 9.03 10.19 30.16
N GLU A 117 9.05 8.96 30.68
CA GLU A 117 9.94 8.60 31.80
C GLU A 117 11.42 8.65 31.39
N GLN A 118 11.71 8.32 30.13
CA GLN A 118 13.02 8.41 29.51
C GLN A 118 12.91 9.10 28.16
N GLY A 119 13.97 9.83 27.80
CA GLY A 119 14.08 10.55 26.55
C GLY A 119 13.42 11.93 26.55
N GLU A 120 13.45 12.58 25.40
CA GLU A 120 12.93 13.92 25.17
C GLU A 120 11.84 13.89 24.09
N LEU A 121 10.69 14.52 24.38
CA LEU A 121 9.65 14.72 23.39
C LEU A 121 10.13 15.71 22.31
N ILE A 122 10.15 15.25 21.05
CA ILE A 122 10.60 16.02 19.89
C ILE A 122 9.41 16.61 19.13
N ALA A 123 8.39 15.80 18.86
CA ALA A 123 7.21 16.21 18.09
C ALA A 123 5.94 15.52 18.56
N ARG A 124 4.81 16.20 18.38
CA ARG A 124 3.45 15.67 18.57
C ARG A 124 2.81 15.49 17.21
N LEU A 125 2.23 14.32 16.98
CA LEU A 125 1.65 13.93 15.69
C LEU A 125 0.15 13.72 15.90
N THR A 126 -0.69 14.62 15.40
CA THR A 126 -2.15 14.50 15.49
C THR A 126 -2.71 13.81 14.25
N VAL A 127 -3.52 12.78 14.47
CA VAL A 127 -4.21 11.95 13.46
C VAL A 127 -5.67 11.73 13.89
N ALA A 128 -6.53 11.24 13.00
CA ALA A 128 -7.93 10.87 13.31
C ALA A 128 -8.65 11.89 14.23
N GLU A 129 -8.73 13.14 13.77
CA GLU A 129 -9.31 14.31 14.45
C GLU A 129 -8.56 14.79 15.72
N ASP A 130 -8.33 13.92 16.72
CA ASP A 130 -7.65 14.28 17.98
C ASP A 130 -6.94 13.08 18.66
N CYS A 131 -6.46 12.15 17.85
CA CYS A 131 -5.59 11.06 18.30
C CYS A 131 -4.13 11.44 18.09
N HIS A 132 -3.25 10.93 18.95
CA HIS A 132 -1.89 11.42 19.07
C HIS A 132 -0.86 10.30 19.11
N PHE A 133 0.23 10.54 18.40
CA PHE A 133 1.52 9.92 18.63
C PHE A 133 2.55 10.96 19.08
N TYR A 134 3.63 10.47 19.66
CA TYR A 134 4.70 11.27 20.22
C TYR A 134 6.04 10.73 19.76
N LEU A 135 6.79 11.55 19.03
CA LEU A 135 8.17 11.23 18.65
C LEU A 135 9.09 11.59 19.82
N VAL A 136 9.82 10.60 20.34
CA VAL A 136 10.69 10.75 21.51
C VAL A 136 12.10 10.32 21.16
N GLN A 137 13.08 11.18 21.46
CA GLN A 137 14.51 10.89 21.30
C GLN A 137 15.07 10.30 22.60
N GLY A 138 15.93 9.30 22.49
CA GLY A 138 16.67 8.73 23.63
C GLY A 138 15.84 7.82 24.53
N ASN A 139 14.65 7.40 24.10
CA ASN A 139 13.89 6.37 24.80
C ASN A 139 14.18 4.98 24.18
N PRO A 140 14.62 3.99 24.98
CA PRO A 140 15.01 2.67 24.48
C PRO A 140 13.84 1.68 24.34
N GLU A 141 12.65 2.00 24.86
CA GLU A 141 11.51 1.08 24.84
C GLU A 141 10.99 0.86 23.42
N ARG A 142 10.61 -0.37 23.10
CA ARG A 142 10.08 -0.79 21.80
C ARG A 142 8.83 -1.65 22.01
N SER A 143 7.90 -1.55 21.07
CA SER A 143 6.71 -2.42 21.06
C SER A 143 7.06 -3.78 20.47
N ASP A 144 6.48 -4.83 21.02
CA ASP A 144 6.58 -6.19 20.49
C ASP A 144 5.53 -6.48 19.39
N ASN A 145 4.74 -5.47 18.99
CA ASN A 145 3.71 -5.64 17.96
C ASN A 145 4.34 -5.72 16.55
N TYR A 146 3.83 -6.66 15.76
CA TYR A 146 4.12 -6.81 14.33
C TYR A 146 2.80 -7.00 13.58
N TYR A 147 2.66 -6.33 12.44
CA TYR A 147 1.44 -6.37 11.63
C TYR A 147 1.59 -7.20 10.35
N VAL A 148 2.83 -7.49 9.97
CA VAL A 148 3.18 -8.29 8.79
C VAL A 148 4.30 -9.25 9.17
N ALA A 149 4.12 -10.51 8.84
CA ALA A 149 5.18 -11.50 8.79
C ALA A 149 5.38 -11.91 7.34
N HIS A 150 6.61 -11.89 6.86
CA HIS A 150 6.94 -12.33 5.51
C HIS A 150 8.21 -13.18 5.54
N ASP A 151 8.10 -14.40 5.02
CA ASP A 151 9.22 -15.31 4.82
C ASP A 151 9.71 -15.19 3.38
N ILE A 152 10.96 -14.73 3.25
CA ILE A 152 11.57 -14.40 1.96
C ILE A 152 11.92 -15.65 1.15
N ASP A 153 12.16 -16.77 1.82
CA ASP A 153 12.63 -17.99 1.17
C ASP A 153 11.44 -18.84 0.69
N SER A 154 10.32 -18.81 1.42
CA SER A 154 9.08 -19.49 1.02
C SER A 154 8.17 -18.62 0.14
N GLY A 155 8.27 -17.29 0.23
CA GLY A 155 7.35 -16.36 -0.43
C GLY A 155 6.02 -16.17 0.31
N GLU A 156 5.91 -16.68 1.55
CA GLU A 156 4.67 -16.59 2.34
C GLU A 156 4.59 -15.25 3.09
N THR A 157 3.42 -14.62 3.04
CA THR A 157 3.07 -13.44 3.83
C THR A 157 1.86 -13.74 4.69
N ARG A 158 1.92 -13.38 5.98
CA ARG A 158 0.81 -13.52 6.91
C ARG A 158 0.58 -12.23 7.69
N THR A 159 -0.68 -11.81 7.75
CA THR A 159 -1.14 -10.73 8.61
C THR A 159 -2.33 -11.21 9.44
N ALA A 160 -2.88 -10.32 10.28
CA ALA A 160 -4.13 -10.62 10.99
C ALA A 160 -5.36 -10.72 10.05
N LEU A 161 -5.24 -10.26 8.80
CA LEU A 161 -6.33 -10.12 7.84
C LEU A 161 -6.18 -11.01 6.61
N TYR A 162 -4.96 -11.19 6.09
CA TYR A 162 -4.77 -11.97 4.86
C TYR A 162 -3.53 -12.84 4.90
N GLN A 163 -3.53 -13.83 4.02
CA GLN A 163 -2.36 -14.61 3.64
C GLN A 163 -2.11 -14.42 2.15
N LEU A 164 -0.87 -14.14 1.77
CA LEU A 164 -0.43 -14.04 0.38
C LEU A 164 0.80 -14.91 0.19
N ASP A 165 0.69 -15.90 -0.70
CA ASP A 165 1.79 -16.77 -1.09
C ASP A 165 2.19 -16.43 -2.52
N VAL A 166 3.48 -16.19 -2.73
CA VAL A 166 4.05 -15.89 -4.05
C VAL A 166 5.11 -16.91 -4.44
N ASP A 167 5.49 -16.92 -5.71
CA ASP A 167 6.72 -17.60 -6.12
C ASP A 167 7.94 -16.85 -5.58
N PRO A 168 8.78 -17.45 -4.72
CA PRO A 168 9.97 -16.78 -4.16
C PRO A 168 11.02 -16.44 -5.23
N ASP A 169 10.99 -17.13 -6.38
CA ASP A 169 11.88 -16.83 -7.52
C ASP A 169 11.30 -15.73 -8.43
N ASN A 170 9.99 -15.48 -8.37
CA ASN A 170 9.31 -14.44 -9.14
C ASN A 170 8.02 -13.96 -8.44
N GLU A 171 8.13 -12.99 -7.54
CA GLU A 171 7.00 -12.54 -6.71
C GLU A 171 5.83 -11.89 -7.50
N LEU A 172 5.98 -11.68 -8.81
CA LEU A 172 4.86 -11.32 -9.70
C LEU A 172 3.87 -12.48 -9.88
N ASN A 173 4.31 -13.72 -9.67
CA ASN A 173 3.47 -14.90 -9.75
C ASN A 173 2.88 -15.17 -8.36
N TRP A 174 1.62 -14.78 -8.18
CA TRP A 174 0.90 -15.10 -6.96
C TRP A 174 0.38 -16.53 -7.06
N ARG A 175 0.45 -17.26 -5.94
CA ARG A 175 0.01 -18.64 -5.83
C ARG A 175 -1.27 -18.74 -5.02
N TYR A 176 -1.42 -17.88 -4.02
CA TYR A 176 -2.58 -17.87 -3.14
C TYR A 176 -2.82 -16.49 -2.53
N LEU A 177 -4.05 -16.00 -2.55
CA LEU A 177 -4.54 -14.92 -1.68
C LEU A 177 -5.78 -15.42 -0.93
N GLY A 178 -5.67 -15.45 0.39
CA GLY A 178 -6.79 -15.68 1.30
C GLY A 178 -7.03 -14.48 2.19
N TYR A 179 -8.29 -14.22 2.52
CA TYR A 179 -8.69 -13.14 3.44
C TYR A 179 -9.56 -13.68 4.56
N ARG A 180 -9.37 -13.16 5.78
CA ARG A 180 -10.11 -13.54 6.97
C ARG A 180 -11.56 -13.08 6.84
N GLY A 181 -12.49 -14.03 6.85
CA GLY A 181 -13.93 -13.77 6.72
C GLY A 181 -14.48 -14.04 5.32
N TYR A 182 -13.63 -14.20 4.31
CA TYR A 182 -14.07 -14.55 2.95
C TYR A 182 -14.88 -15.85 2.95
N LEU A 183 -16.05 -15.82 2.31
CA LEU A 183 -17.01 -16.93 2.28
C LEU A 183 -16.95 -17.78 0.99
N GLY A 184 -15.99 -17.53 0.10
CA GLY A 184 -15.75 -18.36 -1.08
C GLY A 184 -14.76 -19.51 -0.83
N GLU A 185 -14.50 -20.29 -1.88
CA GLU A 185 -13.56 -21.41 -1.85
C GLU A 185 -12.23 -21.05 -2.50
N GLY A 186 -11.13 -21.60 -1.98
CA GLY A 186 -9.81 -21.48 -2.57
C GLY A 186 -9.20 -20.09 -2.51
N SER A 187 -8.22 -19.84 -3.38
CA SER A 187 -7.61 -18.52 -3.56
C SER A 187 -8.61 -17.55 -4.18
N ILE A 188 -8.65 -16.31 -3.70
CA ILE A 188 -9.51 -15.25 -4.26
C ILE A 188 -9.02 -14.80 -5.64
N ILE A 189 -7.70 -14.66 -5.75
CA ILE A 189 -6.98 -14.25 -6.96
C ILE A 189 -6.23 -15.47 -7.48
N ASP A 190 -6.21 -15.66 -8.80
CA ASP A 190 -5.33 -16.63 -9.42
C ASP A 190 -3.88 -16.10 -9.43
N THR A 191 -3.63 -15.01 -10.16
CA THR A 191 -2.30 -14.39 -10.21
C THR A 191 -2.34 -12.90 -10.56
N LEU A 192 -1.22 -12.21 -10.31
CA LEU A 192 -0.91 -10.91 -10.89
C LEU A 192 -0.25 -11.11 -12.27
N LYS A 193 -0.62 -10.28 -13.25
CA LYS A 193 -0.05 -10.30 -14.60
C LYS A 193 0.56 -8.94 -14.90
N MET A 194 1.83 -8.93 -15.29
CA MET A 194 2.49 -7.76 -15.83
C MET A 194 2.80 -8.02 -17.30
N ARG A 195 2.38 -7.11 -18.17
CA ARG A 195 2.73 -7.18 -19.60
C ARG A 195 3.37 -5.88 -20.04
N MET A 196 4.40 -6.01 -20.86
CA MET A 196 5.04 -4.87 -21.50
C MET A 196 5.09 -5.14 -22.99
N SER A 197 4.68 -4.17 -23.81
CA SER A 197 4.79 -4.32 -25.24
C SER A 197 5.23 -3.04 -25.93
N ALA A 198 5.97 -3.18 -27.02
CA ALA A 198 6.43 -2.04 -27.82
C ALA A 198 6.77 -2.50 -29.24
N GLY A 199 6.58 -1.61 -30.22
CA GLY A 199 7.15 -1.77 -31.56
C GLY A 199 8.66 -1.54 -31.54
N VAL A 200 9.44 -2.37 -32.25
CA VAL A 200 10.90 -2.21 -32.39
C VAL A 200 11.23 -1.80 -33.83
N LEU A 201 11.87 -0.64 -33.99
CA LEU A 201 12.14 0.10 -35.25
C LEU A 201 10.87 0.56 -36.00
N SER A 202 9.78 -0.20 -35.91
CA SER A 202 8.48 0.03 -36.52
C SER A 202 7.37 -0.42 -35.56
N ARG A 203 6.20 0.24 -35.62
CA ARG A 203 5.01 -0.19 -34.87
C ARG A 203 4.49 -1.57 -35.27
N PHE A 204 4.82 -2.04 -36.47
CA PHE A 204 4.36 -3.34 -36.99
C PHE A 204 5.17 -4.53 -36.46
N THR A 205 6.40 -4.31 -35.98
CA THR A 205 7.24 -5.33 -35.36
C THR A 205 7.10 -5.22 -33.85
N ARG A 206 5.94 -5.62 -33.31
CA ARG A 206 5.63 -5.52 -31.88
C ARG A 206 6.22 -6.71 -31.13
N MET A 207 6.87 -6.41 -30.01
CA MET A 207 7.36 -7.39 -29.05
C MET A 207 6.56 -7.25 -27.77
N THR A 208 6.24 -8.38 -27.14
CA THR A 208 5.54 -8.44 -25.86
C THR A 208 6.37 -9.26 -24.88
N LEU A 209 6.42 -8.80 -23.64
CA LEU A 209 7.04 -9.46 -22.50
C LEU A 209 5.97 -9.67 -21.43
N ASP A 210 5.99 -10.84 -20.81
CA ASP A 210 5.12 -11.23 -19.71
C ASP A 210 5.94 -11.70 -18.49
N ASN A 211 5.26 -12.20 -17.45
CA ASN A 211 5.90 -12.72 -16.25
C ASN A 211 6.94 -13.83 -16.51
N HIS A 212 6.83 -14.63 -17.60
CA HIS A 212 7.82 -15.66 -17.94
C HIS A 212 9.10 -15.06 -18.52
N ASN A 213 8.96 -13.94 -19.23
CA ASN A 213 10.10 -13.21 -19.80
C ASN A 213 10.78 -12.32 -18.75
N LEU A 214 10.02 -11.84 -17.77
CA LEU A 214 10.52 -11.03 -16.66
C LEU A 214 11.16 -11.95 -15.61
N ARG A 215 12.50 -11.92 -15.54
CA ARG A 215 13.27 -12.66 -14.53
C ARG A 215 13.82 -11.69 -13.49
N PRO A 216 13.03 -11.34 -12.46
CA PRO A 216 13.48 -10.45 -11.42
C PRO A 216 14.64 -11.07 -10.63
N LYS A 217 15.56 -10.23 -10.17
CA LYS A 217 16.56 -10.57 -9.18
C LYS A 217 16.30 -9.75 -7.93
N ARG A 218 16.26 -10.39 -6.78
CA ARG A 218 16.22 -9.71 -5.49
C ARG A 218 17.51 -8.91 -5.28
N VAL A 219 17.38 -7.62 -5.01
CA VAL A 219 18.48 -6.67 -4.77
C VAL A 219 18.38 -5.97 -3.41
N GLY A 220 17.41 -6.36 -2.59
CA GLY A 220 17.25 -5.84 -1.24
C GLY A 220 15.94 -6.33 -0.63
N PHE A 221 15.89 -6.44 0.68
CA PHE A 221 14.66 -6.71 1.41
C PHE A 221 14.75 -6.18 2.84
N SER A 222 13.61 -5.86 3.43
CA SER A 222 13.45 -5.52 4.84
C SER A 222 12.13 -6.07 5.35
N VAL A 223 12.12 -6.61 6.56
CA VAL A 223 10.90 -7.06 7.26
C VAL A 223 10.81 -6.27 8.56
N GLY A 224 9.97 -5.25 8.57
CA GLY A 224 9.71 -4.43 9.75
C GLY A 224 8.32 -4.69 10.35
N PRO A 225 8.00 -4.04 11.49
CA PRO A 225 6.75 -4.27 12.19
C PRO A 225 5.53 -3.71 11.46
N ILE A 226 5.70 -2.69 10.59
CA ILE A 226 4.59 -2.06 9.85
C ILE A 226 4.45 -2.64 8.45
N ARG A 227 5.58 -2.79 7.73
CA ARG A 227 5.59 -3.38 6.39
C ARG A 227 6.84 -4.21 6.14
N SER A 228 6.72 -5.16 5.23
CA SER A 228 7.89 -5.76 4.56
C SER A 228 8.06 -5.15 3.17
N VAL A 229 9.29 -4.97 2.75
CA VAL A 229 9.66 -4.46 1.42
C VAL A 229 10.58 -5.45 0.74
N MET A 230 10.24 -5.86 -0.46
CA MET A 230 11.10 -6.64 -1.34
C MET A 230 11.48 -5.81 -2.56
N HIS A 231 12.77 -5.64 -2.84
CA HIS A 231 13.25 -4.91 -4.01
C HIS A 231 13.73 -5.89 -5.09
N LEU A 232 13.05 -5.88 -6.22
CA LEU A 232 13.31 -6.72 -7.39
C LEU A 232 13.84 -5.88 -8.55
N ARG A 233 14.90 -6.35 -9.22
CA ARG A 233 15.42 -5.78 -10.46
C ARG A 233 15.32 -6.75 -11.61
N THR A 234 14.67 -6.33 -12.68
CA THR A 234 14.59 -7.07 -13.93
C THR A 234 15.37 -6.35 -15.03
N LYS A 235 16.31 -7.05 -15.67
CA LYS A 235 16.98 -6.57 -16.88
C LYS A 235 16.32 -7.20 -18.09
N VAL A 236 15.72 -6.37 -18.93
CA VAL A 236 15.09 -6.83 -20.18
C VAL A 236 16.14 -6.85 -21.27
N VAL A 237 16.36 -8.04 -21.84
CA VAL A 237 17.35 -8.28 -22.90
C VAL A 237 16.65 -8.80 -24.14
N LEU A 238 16.81 -8.10 -25.27
CA LEU A 238 16.26 -8.48 -26.57
C LEU A 238 17.40 -8.77 -27.54
N ALA A 239 17.43 -9.97 -28.11
CA ALA A 239 18.50 -10.42 -29.01
C ALA A 239 19.94 -10.20 -28.45
N GLY A 240 20.11 -10.39 -27.14
CA GLY A 240 21.38 -10.17 -26.44
C GLY A 240 21.68 -8.71 -26.05
N ILE A 241 20.81 -7.76 -26.42
CA ILE A 241 20.98 -6.33 -26.12
C ILE A 241 20.07 -5.95 -24.93
N PRO A 242 20.62 -5.39 -23.84
CA PRO A 242 19.80 -4.89 -22.74
C PRO A 242 19.09 -3.60 -23.17
N VAL A 243 17.76 -3.63 -23.23
CA VAL A 243 16.95 -2.51 -23.75
C VAL A 243 16.24 -1.72 -22.65
N MET A 244 16.12 -2.28 -21.44
CA MET A 244 15.41 -1.65 -20.34
C MET A 244 15.79 -2.30 -19.00
N THR A 245 15.75 -1.51 -17.93
CA THR A 245 15.78 -2.01 -16.56
C THR A 245 14.50 -1.60 -15.85
N ILE A 246 13.88 -2.55 -15.16
CA ILE A 246 12.70 -2.36 -14.33
C ILE A 246 13.11 -2.68 -12.90
N GLN A 247 12.72 -1.83 -11.97
CA GLN A 247 12.83 -2.05 -10.54
C GLN A 247 11.42 -2.04 -9.97
N VAL A 248 11.08 -3.04 -9.16
CA VAL A 248 9.78 -3.15 -8.50
C VAL A 248 10.03 -3.35 -7.01
N GLN A 249 9.34 -2.57 -6.18
CA GLN A 249 9.23 -2.85 -4.76
C GLN A 249 7.86 -3.44 -4.46
N ALA A 250 7.86 -4.71 -4.05
CA ALA A 250 6.69 -5.37 -3.51
C ALA A 250 6.62 -5.05 -2.01
N MET A 251 5.66 -4.22 -1.62
CA MET A 251 5.44 -3.79 -0.25
C MET A 251 4.19 -4.45 0.30
N ARG A 252 4.32 -5.12 1.44
CA ARG A 252 3.21 -5.81 2.12
C ARG A 252 2.92 -5.11 3.43
N TYR A 253 1.66 -4.77 3.65
CA TYR A 253 1.14 -4.14 4.86
C TYR A 253 0.07 -5.02 5.51
N ALA A 254 -0.45 -4.60 6.65
CA ALA A 254 -1.50 -5.33 7.39
C ALA A 254 -2.75 -5.64 6.56
N ALA A 255 -3.19 -4.69 5.73
CA ALA A 255 -4.46 -4.74 4.99
C ALA A 255 -4.33 -4.39 3.50
N HIS A 256 -3.11 -4.31 2.96
CA HIS A 256 -2.90 -4.00 1.56
C HIS A 256 -1.52 -4.42 1.07
N TYR A 257 -1.38 -4.43 -0.26
CA TYR A 257 -0.14 -4.64 -0.98
C TYR A 257 0.09 -3.44 -1.92
N GLU A 258 1.33 -3.00 -2.08
CA GLU A 258 1.72 -1.98 -3.06
C GLU A 258 2.85 -2.51 -3.94
N ALA A 259 2.74 -2.33 -5.26
CA ALA A 259 3.83 -2.54 -6.21
C ALA A 259 4.32 -1.20 -6.72
N HIS A 260 5.46 -0.74 -6.21
CA HIS A 260 6.11 0.49 -6.65
C HIS A 260 7.05 0.16 -7.80
N THR A 261 6.77 0.69 -9.00
CA THR A 261 7.51 0.38 -10.21
C THR A 261 8.29 1.60 -10.69
N TYR A 262 9.57 1.39 -10.98
CA TYR A 262 10.43 2.30 -11.71
C TYR A 262 10.96 1.57 -12.95
N ALA A 263 10.77 2.16 -14.13
CA ALA A 263 11.36 1.64 -15.35
C ALA A 263 12.06 2.77 -16.11
N LYS A 264 13.23 2.44 -16.68
CA LYS A 264 13.98 3.36 -17.51
C LYS A 264 14.43 2.67 -18.80
N ILE A 265 14.13 3.34 -19.91
CA ILE A 265 14.67 3.02 -21.23
C ILE A 265 15.94 3.86 -21.41
N PRO A 266 17.09 3.27 -21.73
CA PRO A 266 18.28 4.04 -22.09
C PRO A 266 18.06 4.88 -23.36
N ASP A 267 18.52 6.12 -23.36
CA ASP A 267 18.31 7.12 -24.42
C ASP A 267 18.68 6.58 -25.82
N LEU A 268 19.75 5.77 -25.91
CA LEU A 268 20.22 5.15 -27.16
C LEU A 268 19.16 4.29 -27.84
N TYR A 269 18.24 3.68 -27.07
CA TYR A 269 17.22 2.77 -27.58
C TYR A 269 15.85 3.43 -27.72
N ARG A 270 15.68 4.68 -27.27
CA ARG A 270 14.38 5.37 -27.36
C ARG A 270 13.86 5.47 -28.79
N ALA A 271 14.70 5.91 -29.72
CA ALA A 271 14.29 6.11 -31.10
C ALA A 271 13.80 4.83 -31.77
N THR A 272 14.21 3.66 -31.27
CA THR A 272 13.83 2.36 -31.80
C THR A 272 12.49 1.88 -31.24
N LEU A 273 12.08 2.28 -30.03
CA LEU A 273 10.81 1.87 -29.44
C LEU A 273 9.65 2.74 -29.93
N LYS A 274 8.55 2.10 -30.35
CA LYS A 274 7.33 2.73 -30.87
C LYS A 274 6.12 2.29 -30.06
N GLU A 275 5.31 3.25 -29.63
CA GLU A 275 4.04 3.01 -28.92
C GLU A 275 4.19 1.97 -27.78
N PRO A 276 5.09 2.21 -26.82
CA PRO A 276 5.27 1.31 -25.69
C PRO A 276 4.02 1.32 -24.81
N GLU A 277 3.78 0.20 -24.14
CA GLU A 277 2.63 -0.03 -23.29
C GLU A 277 3.05 -0.92 -22.13
N VAL A 278 2.54 -0.60 -20.94
CA VAL A 278 2.73 -1.40 -19.74
C VAL A 278 1.37 -1.63 -19.11
N SER A 279 1.02 -2.89 -18.90
CA SER A 279 -0.17 -3.26 -18.15
C SER A 279 0.14 -4.08 -16.92
N VAL A 280 -0.65 -3.85 -15.88
CA VAL A 280 -0.63 -4.60 -14.63
C VAL A 280 -2.07 -4.96 -14.30
N THR A 281 -2.34 -6.24 -14.16
CA THR A 281 -3.68 -6.75 -13.87
C THR A 281 -3.66 -7.82 -12.79
N VAL A 282 -4.81 -8.02 -12.18
CA VAL A 282 -5.10 -9.07 -11.21
C VAL A 282 -6.19 -9.94 -11.80
N ASP A 283 -5.94 -11.24 -11.82
CA ASP A 283 -6.88 -12.23 -12.33
C ASP A 283 -7.61 -12.92 -11.19
N GLY A 284 -8.93 -12.83 -11.16
CA GLY A 284 -9.80 -13.47 -10.18
C GLY A 284 -9.91 -14.97 -10.43
N ASN A 285 -9.85 -15.76 -9.37
CA ASN A 285 -10.07 -17.20 -9.47
C ASN A 285 -11.56 -17.50 -9.27
N ASN A 286 -12.29 -17.73 -10.37
CA ASN A 286 -13.70 -18.16 -10.37
C ASN A 286 -14.62 -17.28 -9.49
N GLN A 287 -14.54 -15.97 -9.66
CA GLN A 287 -15.30 -15.00 -8.86
C GLN A 287 -16.68 -14.67 -9.46
N SER A 288 -17.37 -15.66 -10.04
CA SER A 288 -18.72 -15.46 -10.58
C SER A 288 -19.69 -14.91 -9.53
N GLY A 289 -20.51 -13.95 -9.94
CA GLY A 289 -21.44 -13.21 -9.08
C GLY A 289 -20.81 -12.02 -8.36
N ALA A 290 -19.49 -11.80 -8.47
CA ALA A 290 -18.85 -10.58 -7.98
C ALA A 290 -19.32 -9.36 -8.79
N ALA A 291 -19.26 -8.19 -8.16
CA ALA A 291 -19.58 -6.90 -8.78
C ALA A 291 -18.30 -6.08 -8.95
N VAL A 292 -18.11 -5.48 -10.13
CA VAL A 292 -16.97 -4.60 -10.41
C VAL A 292 -17.45 -3.19 -10.71
N TYR A 293 -16.90 -2.24 -9.97
CA TYR A 293 -17.22 -0.83 -10.01
C TYR A 293 -16.00 -0.02 -10.47
N THR A 294 -16.29 1.08 -11.15
CA THR A 294 -15.34 2.16 -11.46
C THR A 294 -16.04 3.50 -11.28
N ALA A 295 -15.30 4.60 -11.38
CA ALA A 295 -15.87 5.94 -11.31
C ALA A 295 -16.99 6.21 -12.33
N ASN A 296 -16.98 5.56 -13.51
CA ASN A 296 -18.02 5.73 -14.52
C ASN A 296 -19.19 4.72 -14.39
N PHE A 297 -19.01 3.67 -13.58
CA PHE A 297 -19.98 2.58 -13.40
C PHE A 297 -20.30 2.34 -11.91
N VAL A 298 -20.42 3.42 -11.13
CA VAL A 298 -20.72 3.35 -9.68
C VAL A 298 -22.11 2.77 -9.41
N ASP A 299 -23.13 3.25 -10.13
CA ASP A 299 -24.53 2.87 -9.92
C ASP A 299 -24.96 1.66 -10.77
N SER A 300 -24.09 1.19 -11.66
CA SER A 300 -24.37 0.09 -12.59
C SER A 300 -23.12 -0.76 -12.78
N PRO A 301 -22.66 -1.46 -11.72
CA PRO A 301 -21.50 -2.33 -11.83
C PRO A 301 -21.75 -3.45 -12.83
N VAL A 302 -20.66 -3.97 -13.40
CA VAL A 302 -20.71 -5.23 -14.14
C VAL A 302 -20.72 -6.39 -13.14
N ILE A 303 -21.45 -7.44 -13.49
CA ILE A 303 -21.54 -8.65 -12.68
C ILE A 303 -20.77 -9.75 -13.41
N VAL A 304 -19.77 -10.30 -12.74
CA VAL A 304 -18.90 -11.34 -13.29
C VAL A 304 -19.73 -12.60 -13.56
N ASP A 305 -19.88 -12.98 -14.82
CA ASP A 305 -20.66 -14.13 -15.26
C ASP A 305 -19.93 -15.03 -16.27
N GLY A 306 -18.71 -14.66 -16.64
CA GLY A 306 -17.82 -15.41 -17.53
C GLY A 306 -18.11 -15.22 -19.01
N LYS A 307 -18.84 -14.17 -19.40
CA LYS A 307 -19.15 -13.86 -20.79
C LYS A 307 -18.50 -12.54 -21.26
N PRO A 308 -17.93 -12.52 -22.48
CA PRO A 308 -17.30 -11.33 -23.03
C PRO A 308 -18.33 -10.36 -23.65
N ASP A 309 -19.33 -9.92 -22.89
CA ASP A 309 -20.39 -9.00 -23.34
C ASP A 309 -20.39 -7.61 -22.66
N ASP A 310 -19.41 -7.36 -21.78
CA ASP A 310 -19.21 -6.09 -21.06
C ASP A 310 -18.35 -5.05 -21.81
N GLN A 311 -18.39 -5.03 -23.14
CA GLN A 311 -17.48 -4.19 -23.96
C GLN A 311 -17.55 -2.69 -23.60
N ALA A 312 -18.74 -2.16 -23.30
CA ALA A 312 -18.90 -0.76 -22.91
C ALA A 312 -18.22 -0.42 -21.57
N PHE A 313 -18.15 -1.38 -20.65
CA PHE A 313 -17.40 -1.25 -19.41
C PHE A 313 -15.89 -1.33 -19.67
N ALA A 314 -15.45 -2.28 -20.49
CA ALA A 314 -14.03 -2.45 -20.83
C ALA A 314 -13.44 -1.24 -21.59
N ASP A 315 -14.20 -0.64 -22.52
CA ASP A 315 -13.77 0.48 -23.35
C ASP A 315 -13.93 1.86 -22.68
N GLN A 316 -14.34 1.88 -21.41
CA GLN A 316 -14.56 3.13 -20.69
C GLN A 316 -13.27 3.95 -20.59
N ALA A 317 -13.40 5.27 -20.63
CA ALA A 317 -12.27 6.17 -20.39
C ALA A 317 -11.91 6.16 -18.90
N LEU A 318 -10.64 5.93 -18.60
CA LEU A 318 -10.09 6.05 -17.26
C LEU A 318 -9.13 7.24 -17.21
N THR A 319 -9.19 8.05 -16.15
CA THR A 319 -8.27 9.18 -15.93
C THR A 319 -7.48 8.94 -14.66
N MET A 320 -6.31 9.56 -14.52
CA MET A 320 -5.49 9.41 -13.32
C MET A 320 -6.21 9.85 -12.03
N ASP A 321 -7.09 10.85 -12.10
CA ASP A 321 -7.87 11.33 -10.95
C ASP A 321 -9.06 10.42 -10.57
N ALA A 322 -9.46 9.52 -11.48
CA ALA A 322 -10.64 8.67 -11.33
C ALA A 322 -10.35 7.22 -11.75
N ASN A 323 -9.18 6.69 -11.34
CA ASN A 323 -8.70 5.37 -11.77
C ASN A 323 -8.96 4.23 -10.78
N TRP A 324 -9.76 4.44 -9.74
CA TRP A 324 -10.04 3.34 -8.82
C TRP A 324 -10.87 2.25 -9.52
N ILE A 325 -10.54 0.99 -9.24
CA ILE A 325 -11.32 -0.18 -9.63
C ILE A 325 -11.67 -0.92 -8.34
N LEU A 326 -12.95 -1.14 -8.11
CA LEU A 326 -13.42 -1.82 -6.91
C LEU A 326 -14.08 -3.13 -7.31
N PHE A 327 -13.52 -4.23 -6.84
CA PHE A 327 -14.08 -5.57 -6.95
C PHE A 327 -14.72 -5.93 -5.61
N ASP A 328 -16.02 -6.18 -5.60
CA ASP A 328 -16.74 -6.74 -4.46
C ASP A 328 -17.14 -8.19 -4.77
N SER A 329 -16.54 -9.13 -4.04
CA SER A 329 -16.78 -10.56 -4.25
C SER A 329 -18.22 -11.00 -3.94
N GLN A 330 -19.01 -10.17 -3.25
CA GLN A 330 -20.31 -10.54 -2.66
C GLN A 330 -20.19 -11.70 -1.63
N ARG A 331 -18.97 -11.94 -1.12
CA ARG A 331 -18.63 -13.04 -0.19
C ARG A 331 -17.71 -12.53 0.93
N ASP A 332 -18.03 -11.36 1.48
CA ASP A 332 -17.29 -10.68 2.57
C ASP A 332 -15.81 -10.40 2.27
N PHE A 333 -15.52 -10.08 1.00
CA PHE A 333 -14.24 -9.56 0.56
C PHE A 333 -14.40 -8.50 -0.51
N ALA A 334 -13.69 -7.38 -0.37
CA ALA A 334 -13.54 -6.36 -1.39
C ALA A 334 -12.06 -6.09 -1.67
N LEU A 335 -11.74 -5.93 -2.94
CA LEU A 335 -10.45 -5.48 -3.45
C LEU A 335 -10.62 -4.12 -4.11
N LEU A 336 -9.96 -3.10 -3.56
CA LEU A 336 -9.83 -1.80 -4.22
C LEU A 336 -8.44 -1.68 -4.81
N THR A 337 -8.36 -1.45 -6.12
CA THR A 337 -7.11 -1.08 -6.78
C THR A 337 -7.08 0.41 -7.06
N HIS A 338 -5.91 1.02 -6.91
CA HIS A 338 -5.66 2.41 -7.24
C HIS A 338 -4.27 2.56 -7.85
N LEU A 339 -4.15 3.38 -8.88
CA LEU A 339 -2.88 3.65 -9.54
C LEU A 339 -2.42 5.08 -9.20
N THR A 340 -1.19 5.22 -8.73
CA THR A 340 -0.61 6.53 -8.40
C THR A 340 0.62 6.76 -9.24
N VAL A 341 0.74 7.96 -9.81
CA VAL A 341 1.91 8.39 -10.56
C VAL A 341 2.41 9.74 -10.03
N PRO A 342 3.69 10.09 -10.21
CA PRO A 342 4.17 11.45 -9.95
C PRO A 342 3.42 12.49 -10.80
N ASP A 343 3.39 13.75 -10.35
CA ASP A 343 2.71 14.86 -11.02
C ASP A 343 3.08 14.98 -12.51
N GLU A 344 4.34 14.72 -12.86
CA GLU A 344 4.81 14.80 -14.26
C GLU A 344 4.16 13.78 -15.20
N LEU A 345 3.54 12.74 -14.64
CA LEU A 345 2.97 11.61 -15.36
C LEU A 345 1.44 11.58 -15.35
N MET A 346 0.78 12.58 -14.75
CA MET A 346 -0.68 12.65 -14.62
C MET A 346 -1.42 12.67 -15.97
N GLU A 347 -0.76 13.14 -17.03
CA GLU A 347 -1.29 13.17 -18.40
C GLU A 347 -0.99 11.89 -19.21
N THR A 348 -0.39 10.87 -18.59
CA THR A 348 -0.08 9.60 -19.27
C THR A 348 -1.40 8.90 -19.63
N PRO A 349 -1.63 8.54 -20.91
CA PRO A 349 -2.85 7.84 -21.30
C PRO A 349 -3.03 6.52 -20.54
N LEU A 350 -4.20 6.36 -19.95
CA LEU A 350 -4.58 5.22 -19.12
C LEU A 350 -5.83 4.57 -19.69
N ALA A 351 -5.84 3.24 -19.72
CA ALA A 351 -7.01 2.43 -20.06
C ALA A 351 -7.31 1.42 -18.95
N LEU A 352 -8.59 1.09 -18.81
CA LEU A 352 -9.02 -0.06 -18.03
C LEU A 352 -8.69 -1.34 -18.81
N ILE A 353 -8.21 -2.35 -18.09
CA ILE A 353 -8.30 -3.73 -18.56
C ILE A 353 -9.40 -4.39 -17.74
N TYR A 354 -10.41 -4.92 -18.43
CA TYR A 354 -11.44 -5.77 -17.86
C TYR A 354 -11.70 -6.93 -18.82
N GLN A 355 -11.64 -8.16 -18.32
CA GLN A 355 -11.93 -9.37 -19.08
C GLN A 355 -12.75 -10.31 -18.20
N ASP A 356 -13.92 -10.70 -18.69
CA ASP A 356 -14.78 -11.70 -18.06
C ASP A 356 -15.10 -12.78 -19.10
N ASP A 357 -14.26 -13.80 -19.19
CA ASP A 357 -14.42 -14.87 -20.18
C ASP A 357 -13.86 -16.17 -19.61
N ALA A 358 -14.77 -17.11 -19.29
CA ALA A 358 -14.43 -18.40 -18.71
C ALA A 358 -13.60 -19.30 -19.66
N SER A 359 -13.56 -18.98 -20.96
CA SER A 359 -12.84 -19.72 -21.99
C SER A 359 -11.53 -19.07 -22.42
N LEU A 360 -11.28 -17.82 -22.00
CA LEU A 360 -10.08 -17.08 -22.36
C LEU A 360 -8.93 -17.46 -21.44
N THR A 361 -7.98 -18.21 -21.99
CA THR A 361 -6.70 -18.53 -21.34
C THR A 361 -5.69 -17.44 -21.64
N VAL A 362 -5.14 -16.80 -20.60
CA VAL A 362 -4.05 -15.83 -20.75
C VAL A 362 -2.98 -16.06 -19.70
N GLU A 363 -1.93 -16.78 -20.08
CA GLU A 363 -0.82 -17.08 -19.17
C GLU A 363 -0.10 -15.82 -18.62
N PRO A 364 0.53 -15.92 -17.43
CA PRO A 364 0.45 -17.05 -16.49
C PRO A 364 -0.93 -17.12 -15.82
N GLU A 365 -1.40 -18.32 -15.52
CA GLU A 365 -2.62 -18.60 -14.75
C GLU A 365 -2.50 -20.02 -14.15
N GLN A 366 -3.01 -20.24 -12.94
CA GLN A 366 -3.14 -21.57 -12.36
C GLN A 366 -4.50 -22.18 -12.72
N PHE A 367 -5.51 -21.34 -12.90
CA PHE A 367 -6.88 -21.73 -13.21
C PHE A 367 -7.32 -21.08 -14.53
N PRO A 368 -7.64 -21.86 -15.58
CA PRO A 368 -8.01 -21.27 -16.86
C PRO A 368 -9.27 -20.41 -16.83
N GLY A 369 -9.24 -19.32 -17.61
CA GLY A 369 -10.31 -18.33 -17.72
C GLY A 369 -9.92 -16.99 -17.09
N GLN A 370 -10.59 -15.91 -17.48
CA GLN A 370 -10.43 -14.58 -16.85
C GLN A 370 -11.73 -14.26 -16.10
N LEU A 371 -11.79 -14.43 -14.77
CA LEU A 371 -13.06 -14.43 -14.01
C LEU A 371 -13.02 -13.63 -12.69
N PRO A 372 -12.89 -12.29 -12.74
CA PRO A 372 -12.52 -11.46 -13.89
C PRO A 372 -11.01 -11.12 -13.84
N ASN A 373 -10.42 -10.75 -14.97
CA ASN A 373 -9.12 -10.07 -14.99
C ASN A 373 -9.31 -8.56 -15.07
N LEU A 374 -8.76 -7.83 -14.09
CA LEU A 374 -8.93 -6.38 -13.96
C LEU A 374 -7.60 -5.65 -13.75
N GLY A 375 -7.47 -4.44 -14.26
CA GLY A 375 -6.32 -3.59 -13.98
C GLY A 375 -6.13 -2.44 -14.95
N TYR A 376 -4.88 -2.08 -15.18
CA TYR A 376 -4.50 -0.85 -15.86
C TYR A 376 -3.65 -1.14 -17.08
N SER A 377 -3.83 -0.37 -18.15
CA SER A 377 -2.86 -0.22 -19.23
C SER A 377 -2.41 1.23 -19.35
N LEU A 378 -1.11 1.46 -19.20
CA LEU A 378 -0.45 2.74 -19.42
C LEU A 378 0.12 2.74 -20.84
N HIS A 379 -0.30 3.71 -21.64
CA HIS A 379 0.15 3.84 -23.03
C HIS A 379 1.13 4.98 -23.21
N GLY A 380 2.18 4.71 -23.98
CA GLY A 380 3.28 5.63 -24.23
C GLY A 380 4.37 5.56 -23.17
N TRP A 381 5.38 6.41 -23.34
CA TRP A 381 6.45 6.58 -22.37
C TRP A 381 6.68 8.07 -22.15
N PRO A 382 6.56 8.55 -20.91
CA PRO A 382 6.63 9.97 -20.62
C PRO A 382 8.03 10.54 -20.87
N GLN A 383 8.11 11.86 -21.07
CA GLN A 383 9.36 12.60 -20.87
C GLN A 383 9.39 12.97 -19.38
N PRO A 384 10.38 12.57 -18.57
CA PRO A 384 11.81 12.42 -18.90
C PRO A 384 12.33 10.96 -19.02
N GLU A 385 11.62 10.09 -19.74
CA GLU A 385 12.09 8.73 -20.09
C GLU A 385 12.15 7.74 -18.90
N GLU A 386 11.60 8.15 -17.77
CA GLU A 386 11.41 7.35 -16.57
C GLU A 386 9.91 7.14 -16.36
N LEU A 387 9.50 5.88 -16.33
CA LEU A 387 8.13 5.50 -15.96
C LEU A 387 8.13 5.16 -14.47
N ARG A 388 7.28 5.84 -13.71
CA ARG A 388 7.13 5.65 -12.27
C ARG A 388 5.65 5.53 -11.92
N PHE A 389 5.25 4.43 -11.33
CA PHE A 389 3.87 4.27 -10.89
C PHE A 389 3.81 3.29 -9.72
N THR A 390 2.76 3.43 -8.91
CA THR A 390 2.42 2.51 -7.84
C THR A 390 1.05 1.93 -8.12
N VAL A 391 0.92 0.61 -8.04
CA VAL A 391 -0.39 -0.05 -7.96
C VAL A 391 -0.61 -0.48 -6.52
N SER A 392 -1.62 0.09 -5.88
CA SER A 392 -2.06 -0.26 -4.53
C SER A 392 -3.26 -1.18 -4.61
N LEU A 393 -3.23 -2.27 -3.83
CA LEU A 393 -4.29 -3.27 -3.72
C LEU A 393 -4.74 -3.34 -2.26
N TYR A 394 -5.87 -2.71 -1.94
CA TYR A 394 -6.43 -2.67 -0.60
C TYR A 394 -7.43 -3.80 -0.39
N PHE A 395 -7.27 -4.54 0.71
CA PHE A 395 -8.07 -5.72 1.03
C PHE A 395 -8.98 -5.42 2.23
N GLU A 396 -10.29 -5.57 2.04
CA GLU A 396 -11.29 -5.27 3.07
C GLU A 396 -12.36 -6.37 3.20
N GLU A 397 -12.95 -6.44 4.39
CA GLU A 397 -14.14 -7.26 4.67
C GLU A 397 -15.39 -6.59 4.05
N GLY A 398 -15.60 -6.85 2.76
CA GLY A 398 -16.67 -6.24 1.96
C GLY A 398 -16.63 -4.70 1.97
N LEU A 399 -17.77 -4.08 1.62
CA LEU A 399 -17.89 -2.61 1.55
C LEU A 399 -18.33 -1.96 2.88
N LYS A 400 -18.57 -2.74 3.94
CA LYS A 400 -18.98 -2.25 5.28
C LYS A 400 -20.15 -1.25 5.28
N GLY A 401 -21.07 -1.41 4.32
CA GLY A 401 -22.26 -0.54 4.16
C GLY A 401 -22.01 0.80 3.49
N PHE A 402 -20.79 1.07 3.00
CA PHE A 402 -20.48 2.25 2.20
C PHE A 402 -20.93 2.07 0.73
N ALA A 403 -21.28 3.18 0.08
CA ALA A 403 -21.37 3.22 -1.38
C ALA A 403 -19.98 3.04 -2.01
N ALA A 404 -19.90 2.51 -3.24
CA ALA A 404 -18.65 2.14 -3.90
C ALA A 404 -17.67 3.32 -4.05
N ASP A 405 -18.15 4.48 -4.49
CA ASP A 405 -17.36 5.71 -4.67
C ASP A 405 -16.85 6.27 -3.33
N GLN A 406 -17.71 6.28 -2.31
CA GLN A 406 -17.37 6.70 -0.95
C GLN A 406 -16.35 5.77 -0.32
N PHE A 407 -16.52 4.45 -0.50
CA PHE A 407 -15.57 3.44 -0.06
C PHE A 407 -14.20 3.66 -0.73
N ALA A 408 -14.18 3.73 -2.07
CA ALA A 408 -12.97 3.92 -2.84
C ALA A 408 -12.21 5.18 -2.39
N THR A 409 -12.91 6.32 -2.34
CA THR A 409 -12.32 7.62 -1.96
C THR A 409 -11.74 7.60 -0.54
N ARG A 410 -12.48 7.06 0.44
CA ARG A 410 -12.03 7.04 1.84
C ARG A 410 -10.88 6.08 2.05
N ARG A 411 -10.91 4.94 1.38
CA ARG A 411 -9.97 3.85 1.64
C ARG A 411 -8.60 4.07 0.99
N SER A 412 -8.58 4.70 -0.18
CA SER A 412 -7.33 5.05 -0.89
C SER A 412 -6.71 6.37 -0.41
N ALA A 413 -7.47 7.21 0.31
CA ALA A 413 -6.95 8.47 0.84
C ALA A 413 -5.75 8.25 1.77
N GLU A 414 -4.76 9.13 1.66
CA GLU A 414 -3.69 9.21 2.63
C GLU A 414 -4.23 9.56 4.03
N VAL A 415 -3.55 9.08 5.07
CA VAL A 415 -3.92 9.42 6.44
C VAL A 415 -3.40 10.82 6.75
N PRO A 416 -4.28 11.82 6.99
CA PRO A 416 -3.83 13.16 7.30
C PRO A 416 -3.14 13.18 8.67
N VAL A 417 -2.00 13.87 8.74
CA VAL A 417 -1.21 14.03 9.95
C VAL A 417 -0.81 15.49 10.13
N GLN A 418 -1.02 16.02 11.32
CA GLN A 418 -0.52 17.34 11.71
C GLN A 418 0.68 17.16 12.64
N VAL A 419 1.83 17.66 12.21
CA VAL A 419 3.04 17.69 13.05
C VAL A 419 3.10 19.00 13.79
N ARG A 420 3.35 18.94 15.10
CA ARG A 420 3.69 20.09 15.92
C ARG A 420 4.98 19.81 16.67
N ASP A 421 5.99 20.63 16.39
CA ASP A 421 7.22 20.63 17.16
C ASP A 421 6.94 21.02 18.61
N ARG A 422 7.88 20.66 19.50
CA ARG A 422 7.72 20.77 20.95
C ARG A 422 7.31 22.15 21.43
#